data_AF-A0ABD3ER67-F1
#
_entry.id   AF-A0ABD3ER67-F1
#
_cell.length_a   1.000
_cell.length_b   1.000
_cell.length_c   1.000
_cell.angle_alpha   90.00
_cell.angle_beta   90.00
_cell.angle_gamma   90.00
#
_symmetry.space_group_name_H-M   'P 1'
#
loop_
_entity.id
_entity.type
_entity.pdbx_description
1 polymer ?
#
loop_
_entity_poly.entity_id
_entity_poly.type
_entity_poly.pdbx_seq_one_letter_code
_entity_poly.pdbx_strand_id
1 'polypeptide(L)'
;MTAAATASSRLHRPLSHLLHESISIIPTIKSHLRSLNPQDPKSHKNPNPSILNQFSPFLTPNLVIEIVKTQTNPYHSLYFFTWASSPTPNPNRYSHSHFCYIAITDKLLSHKLFSLAADLLKTHDKFSDFMVGKFIKAHGDLGHLKWSVKLFQQAKSTEFEGCLFSYNALLGVLVKANKVGLAWGYFGQVVIKSSVVKPDVSTYTTIIRGLCKVGMIKDAEKLFDEMTVRKNLTTYNVMIDGFCKKGLMERARKIVDRMVGNESCLPDVVSYTSLIDGYCKKGEFENAMRCFDEMLNNGNCEPNVFTYNALINGLCLNGNMDEARKMMSRMRLSGVRDNIATHTSLLKGYCVANRSEEAINFFKEMGNLGMSLDEKSYAVIVNEYCKLGRPDEAIVLLKEMRAKGVNLSLASFNAVLRSLIKLEEIDEAILVLKDMPKWGCYPNFLSYSEVIIGFVGAGGRMRDVDMLVNDMIEEGHGLDTTLYSCLIRAYCKIGDVRKAVCLFEEMIGESLVISLDCFGVLVKELVTRSLANEAEYLFHQMRNSCPSCDLESYRRVLNECQRQCN
;
A
#
# COMPACT_ATOMS: atom_id res chain seq x y z
N MET A 1 -22.89 1.34 -82.36
CA MET A 1 -23.46 1.93 -81.12
C MET A 1 -23.51 0.83 -80.07
N THR A 2 -22.41 0.51 -79.39
CA THR A 2 -21.89 1.12 -78.14
C THR A 2 -22.80 0.89 -76.92
N ALA A 3 -22.41 -0.07 -76.07
CA ALA A 3 -22.27 0.05 -74.60
C ALA A 3 -22.60 -1.28 -73.89
N ALA A 4 -21.65 -2.22 -73.84
CA ALA A 4 -21.69 -3.36 -72.91
C ALA A 4 -20.29 -3.94 -72.71
N ALA A 5 -19.40 -3.21 -72.04
CA ALA A 5 -18.16 -3.74 -71.46
C ALA A 5 -17.52 -2.69 -70.55
N THR A 6 -17.79 -2.76 -69.24
CA THR A 6 -16.85 -2.41 -68.13
C THR A 6 -17.59 -2.48 -66.79
N ALA A 7 -17.72 -3.68 -66.23
CA ALA A 7 -18.04 -3.88 -64.81
C ALA A 7 -17.41 -5.21 -64.33
N SER A 8 -16.10 -5.34 -64.46
CA SER A 8 -15.32 -6.44 -63.89
C SER A 8 -13.86 -6.02 -63.74
N SER A 9 -13.59 -5.10 -62.79
CA SER A 9 -12.23 -4.78 -62.32
C SER A 9 -12.25 -3.99 -61.01
N ARG A 10 -12.75 -4.58 -59.92
CA ARG A 10 -12.29 -4.19 -58.57
C ARG A 10 -11.39 -5.29 -58.03
N LEU A 11 -10.17 -5.26 -58.56
CA LEU A 11 -9.02 -6.06 -58.16
C LEU A 11 -8.72 -5.87 -56.67
N HIS A 12 -8.41 -7.00 -56.03
CA HIS A 12 -7.63 -7.10 -54.79
C HIS A 12 -6.48 -6.08 -54.77
N ARG A 13 -6.50 -5.13 -53.83
CA ARG A 13 -5.30 -4.34 -53.47
C ARG A 13 -4.43 -5.17 -52.50
N PRO A 14 -3.11 -5.20 -52.65
CA PRO A 14 -2.22 -5.99 -51.80
C PRO A 14 -2.14 -5.40 -50.38
N LEU A 15 -2.15 -6.28 -49.37
CA LEU A 15 -2.05 -5.97 -47.93
C LEU A 15 -0.85 -5.08 -47.55
N SER A 16 0.21 -5.09 -48.35
CA SER A 16 1.42 -4.27 -48.14
C SER A 16 1.19 -2.75 -48.30
N HIS A 17 0.25 -2.33 -49.15
CA HIS A 17 -0.04 -0.91 -49.36
C HIS A 17 -0.87 -0.30 -48.21
N LEU A 18 -1.78 -1.07 -47.61
CA LEU A 18 -2.56 -0.67 -46.44
C LEU A 18 -1.71 -0.52 -45.17
N LEU A 19 -0.63 -1.31 -45.05
CA LEU A 19 0.35 -1.21 -43.97
C LEU A 19 1.29 -0.01 -44.13
N HIS A 20 1.67 0.36 -45.36
CA HIS A 20 2.52 1.53 -45.61
C HIS A 20 1.78 2.87 -45.37
N GLU A 21 0.47 2.93 -45.63
CA GLU A 21 -0.35 4.12 -45.37
C GLU A 21 -0.64 4.33 -43.87
N SER A 22 -0.88 3.26 -43.09
CA SER A 22 -1.15 3.37 -41.64
C SER A 22 0.03 3.90 -40.82
N ILE A 23 1.27 3.63 -41.25
CA ILE A 23 2.51 4.11 -40.60
C ILE A 23 2.68 5.63 -40.73
N SER A 24 2.14 6.25 -41.80
CA SER A 24 2.19 7.70 -42.04
C SER A 24 1.04 8.48 -41.40
N ILE A 25 -0.12 7.83 -41.22
CA ILE A 25 -1.35 8.50 -40.76
C ILE A 25 -1.30 8.90 -39.28
N ILE A 26 -0.83 8.03 -38.39
CA ILE A 26 -0.85 8.29 -36.93
C ILE A 26 0.05 9.48 -36.52
N PRO A 27 1.33 9.57 -36.95
CA PRO A 27 2.17 10.73 -36.66
C PRO A 27 1.58 12.03 -37.22
N THR A 28 0.97 11.95 -38.40
CA THR A 28 0.33 13.09 -39.06
C THR A 28 -0.88 13.58 -38.26
N ILE A 29 -1.79 12.69 -37.86
CA ILE A 29 -2.94 13.05 -37.01
C ILE A 29 -2.47 13.64 -35.67
N LYS A 30 -1.44 13.06 -35.03
CA LYS A 30 -0.84 13.61 -33.81
C LYS A 30 -0.36 15.04 -33.99
N SER A 31 0.34 15.33 -35.08
CA SER A 31 0.82 16.68 -35.38
C SER A 31 -0.33 17.67 -35.54
N HIS A 32 -1.38 17.28 -36.26
CA HIS A 32 -2.58 18.09 -36.43
C HIS A 32 -3.34 18.34 -35.13
N LEU A 33 -3.46 17.33 -34.25
CA LEU A 33 -4.08 17.51 -32.94
C LEU A 33 -3.27 18.46 -32.04
N ARG A 34 -1.93 18.40 -32.13
CA ARG A 34 -1.06 19.36 -31.43
C ARG A 34 -1.21 20.78 -31.96
N SER A 35 -1.31 20.96 -33.28
CA SER A 35 -1.48 22.29 -33.88
C SER A 35 -2.85 22.89 -33.60
N LEU A 36 -3.90 22.06 -33.58
CA LEU A 36 -5.25 22.48 -33.20
C LEU A 36 -5.30 22.85 -31.70
N ASN A 37 -4.56 22.13 -30.87
CA ASN A 37 -4.49 22.31 -29.41
C ASN A 37 -5.87 22.48 -28.73
N PRO A 38 -6.81 21.53 -28.94
CA PRO A 38 -8.14 21.63 -28.36
C PRO A 38 -8.06 21.68 -26.82
N GLN A 39 -8.83 22.61 -26.25
CA GLN A 39 -8.91 22.85 -24.81
C GLN A 39 -10.13 22.15 -24.22
N ASP A 40 -10.38 22.34 -22.92
CA ASP A 40 -11.56 21.81 -22.24
C ASP A 40 -12.83 22.10 -23.07
N PRO A 41 -13.64 21.10 -23.42
CA PRO A 41 -14.89 21.28 -24.17
C PRO A 41 -15.82 22.35 -23.59
N LYS A 42 -15.71 22.63 -22.28
CA LYS A 42 -16.50 23.67 -21.58
C LYS A 42 -15.98 25.09 -21.78
N SER A 43 -14.81 25.28 -22.40
CA SER A 43 -14.14 26.58 -22.58
C SER A 43 -14.52 27.34 -23.88
N HIS A 44 -15.51 26.86 -24.64
CA HIS A 44 -16.11 27.51 -25.82
C HIS A 44 -15.18 27.93 -26.98
N LYS A 45 -13.91 27.48 -27.01
CA LYS A 45 -12.97 27.80 -28.11
C LYS A 45 -12.28 26.56 -28.66
N ASN A 46 -13.06 25.59 -29.12
CA ASN A 46 -12.48 24.46 -29.86
C ASN A 46 -12.29 24.83 -31.34
N PRO A 47 -11.10 24.57 -31.92
CA PRO A 47 -10.75 24.93 -33.30
C PRO A 47 -11.58 24.13 -34.31
N ASN A 48 -11.61 24.57 -35.57
CA ASN A 48 -12.36 23.90 -36.64
C ASN A 48 -11.69 22.55 -37.01
N PRO A 49 -12.39 21.41 -36.90
CA PRO A 49 -11.84 20.07 -37.18
C PRO A 49 -11.68 19.74 -38.67
N SER A 50 -11.94 20.68 -39.59
CA SER A 50 -11.93 20.43 -41.05
C SER A 50 -10.66 19.74 -41.56
N ILE A 51 -9.50 20.00 -40.95
CA ILE A 51 -8.22 19.38 -41.32
C ILE A 51 -8.18 17.87 -41.05
N LEU A 52 -9.05 17.37 -40.17
CA LEU A 52 -9.16 15.95 -39.87
C LEU A 52 -10.01 15.20 -40.90
N ASN A 53 -10.85 15.90 -41.67
CA ASN A 53 -11.78 15.30 -42.65
C ASN A 53 -11.07 14.44 -43.71
N GLN A 54 -9.81 14.76 -44.05
CA GLN A 54 -9.00 13.95 -44.95
C GLN A 54 -8.75 12.51 -44.43
N PHE A 55 -8.84 12.28 -43.12
CA PHE A 55 -8.64 10.97 -42.49
C PHE A 55 -9.93 10.17 -42.34
N SER A 56 -11.08 10.77 -42.64
CA SER A 56 -12.40 10.15 -42.51
C SER A 56 -12.52 8.76 -43.18
N PRO A 57 -12.04 8.53 -44.42
CA PRO A 57 -12.17 7.24 -45.10
C PRO A 57 -11.35 6.11 -44.46
N PHE A 58 -10.38 6.44 -43.61
CA PHE A 58 -9.44 5.49 -43.02
C PHE A 58 -9.81 5.11 -41.57
N LEU A 59 -10.91 5.63 -41.05
CA LEU A 59 -11.33 5.37 -39.67
C LEU A 59 -11.69 3.90 -39.46
N THR A 60 -10.94 3.25 -38.56
CA THR A 60 -11.23 1.93 -38.02
C THR A 60 -11.19 1.97 -36.49
N PRO A 61 -11.88 1.06 -35.78
CA PRO A 61 -11.82 1.01 -34.32
C PRO A 61 -10.41 0.92 -33.75
N ASN A 62 -9.53 0.13 -34.40
CA ASN A 62 -8.14 -0.01 -33.97
C ASN A 62 -7.36 1.30 -34.10
N LEU A 63 -7.51 2.00 -35.23
CA LEU A 63 -6.89 3.29 -35.46
C LEU A 63 -7.36 4.33 -34.42
N VAL A 64 -8.66 4.38 -34.13
CA VAL A 64 -9.21 5.30 -33.12
C VAL A 64 -8.65 4.99 -31.73
N ILE A 65 -8.62 3.72 -31.32
CA ILE A 65 -8.06 3.28 -30.04
C ILE A 65 -6.58 3.67 -29.92
N GLU A 66 -5.80 3.45 -30.97
CA GLU A 66 -4.37 3.76 -30.99
C GLU A 66 -4.12 5.27 -30.91
N ILE A 67 -4.87 6.07 -31.67
CA ILE A 67 -4.76 7.54 -31.61
C ILE A 67 -5.12 8.04 -30.20
N VAL A 68 -6.23 7.56 -29.62
CA VAL A 68 -6.67 7.94 -28.26
C VAL A 68 -5.61 7.60 -27.21
N LYS A 69 -5.03 6.40 -27.26
CA LYS A 69 -4.01 5.94 -26.32
C LYS A 69 -2.69 6.70 -26.46
N THR A 70 -2.32 7.06 -27.68
CA THR A 70 -1.01 7.66 -27.97
C THR A 70 -0.95 9.17 -27.77
N GLN A 71 -2.08 9.87 -27.60
CA GLN A 71 -2.02 11.28 -27.20
C GLN A 71 -1.57 11.40 -25.75
N THR A 72 -0.75 12.41 -25.47
CA THR A 72 -0.38 12.78 -24.10
C THR A 72 -1.51 13.56 -23.44
N ASN A 73 -2.09 14.54 -24.14
CA ASN A 73 -3.19 15.36 -23.64
C ASN A 73 -4.56 14.64 -23.81
N PRO A 74 -5.34 14.44 -22.72
CA PRO A 74 -6.64 13.77 -22.79
C PRO A 74 -7.69 14.55 -23.60
N TYR A 75 -7.59 15.88 -23.69
CA TYR A 75 -8.50 16.70 -24.50
C TYR A 75 -8.26 16.52 -25.99
N HIS A 76 -7.03 16.27 -26.41
CA HIS A 76 -6.70 15.90 -27.80
C HIS A 76 -7.35 14.55 -28.16
N SER A 77 -7.27 13.57 -27.26
CA SER A 77 -7.95 12.28 -27.42
C SER A 77 -9.47 12.47 -27.53
N LEU A 78 -10.06 13.28 -26.65
CA LEU A 78 -11.51 13.51 -26.63
C LEU A 78 -11.99 14.25 -27.86
N TYR A 79 -11.26 15.29 -28.29
CA TYR A 79 -11.59 16.06 -29.48
C TYR A 79 -11.55 15.21 -30.75
N PHE A 80 -10.52 14.37 -30.90
CA PHE A 80 -10.46 13.41 -32.00
C PHE A 80 -11.62 12.40 -31.93
N PHE A 81 -11.89 11.88 -30.73
CA PHE A 81 -12.97 10.92 -30.50
C PHE A 81 -14.34 11.50 -30.87
N THR A 82 -14.65 12.73 -30.46
CA THR A 82 -15.94 13.37 -30.78
C THR A 82 -16.06 13.71 -32.26
N TRP A 83 -14.99 14.21 -32.89
CA TRP A 83 -14.96 14.45 -34.34
C TRP A 83 -15.23 13.16 -35.13
N ALA A 84 -14.59 12.05 -34.75
CA ALA A 84 -14.69 10.80 -35.48
C ALA A 84 -16.14 10.28 -35.59
N SER A 85 -16.99 10.53 -34.60
CA SER A 85 -18.41 10.13 -34.63
C SER A 85 -19.39 11.24 -35.05
N SER A 86 -18.92 12.47 -35.27
CA SER A 86 -19.82 13.60 -35.57
C SER A 86 -20.19 13.66 -37.06
N PRO A 87 -21.49 13.52 -37.44
CA PRO A 87 -21.92 13.54 -38.85
C PRO A 87 -21.63 14.85 -39.58
N THR A 88 -21.46 15.93 -38.82
CA THR A 88 -20.92 17.22 -39.24
C THR A 88 -19.77 17.53 -38.28
N PRO A 89 -18.49 17.41 -38.69
CA PRO A 89 -17.95 17.57 -40.04
C PRO A 89 -17.39 16.30 -40.69
N ASN A 90 -17.53 15.12 -40.08
CA ASN A 90 -17.00 13.87 -40.65
C ASN A 90 -17.92 13.34 -41.77
N PRO A 91 -17.47 13.31 -43.04
CA PRO A 91 -18.31 12.92 -44.17
C PRO A 91 -18.68 11.42 -44.18
N ASN A 92 -17.91 10.57 -43.50
CA ASN A 92 -18.24 9.16 -43.32
C ASN A 92 -18.85 8.96 -41.93
N ARG A 93 -20.07 8.42 -41.87
CA ARG A 93 -20.86 8.16 -40.65
C ARG A 93 -20.25 7.05 -39.77
N TYR A 94 -19.02 7.26 -39.29
CA TYR A 94 -18.32 6.32 -38.44
C TYR A 94 -18.96 6.26 -37.05
N SER A 95 -19.08 5.05 -36.50
CA SER A 95 -19.62 4.81 -35.17
C SER A 95 -18.59 4.10 -34.30
N HIS A 96 -18.46 4.55 -33.05
CA HIS A 96 -17.51 4.00 -32.10
C HIS A 96 -17.92 2.60 -31.65
N SER A 97 -16.96 1.68 -31.65
CA SER A 97 -17.14 0.38 -31.00
C SER A 97 -17.11 0.53 -29.48
N HIS A 98 -17.61 -0.47 -28.75
CA HIS A 98 -17.52 -0.51 -27.28
C HIS A 98 -16.06 -0.34 -26.79
N PHE A 99 -15.08 -0.94 -27.48
CA PHE A 99 -13.66 -0.81 -27.15
C PHE A 99 -13.11 0.61 -27.32
N CYS A 100 -13.66 1.40 -28.26
CA CYS A 100 -13.30 2.81 -28.40
C CYS A 100 -13.74 3.60 -27.15
N TYR A 101 -14.95 3.35 -26.64
CA TYR A 101 -15.44 3.96 -25.39
C TYR A 101 -14.61 3.54 -24.17
N ILE A 102 -14.15 2.29 -24.10
CA ILE A 102 -13.23 1.84 -23.04
C ILE A 102 -11.91 2.64 -23.11
N ALA A 103 -11.32 2.77 -24.29
CA ALA A 103 -10.03 3.44 -24.47
C ALA A 103 -10.09 4.93 -24.09
N ILE A 104 -11.13 5.66 -24.50
CA ILE A 104 -11.29 7.07 -24.12
C ILE A 104 -11.61 7.21 -22.63
N THR A 105 -12.41 6.31 -22.05
CA THR A 105 -12.70 6.32 -20.62
C THR A 105 -11.43 6.11 -19.80
N ASP A 106 -10.62 5.10 -20.12
CA ASP A 106 -9.34 4.85 -19.45
C ASP A 106 -8.41 6.07 -19.54
N LYS A 107 -8.35 6.72 -20.70
CA LYS A 107 -7.57 7.96 -20.91
C LYS A 107 -8.06 9.08 -20.00
N LEU A 108 -9.36 9.37 -19.98
CA LEU A 108 -9.93 10.45 -19.16
C LEU A 108 -9.75 10.17 -17.65
N LEU A 109 -10.01 8.93 -17.20
CA LEU A 109 -9.84 8.53 -15.80
C LEU A 109 -8.38 8.65 -15.33
N SER A 110 -7.41 8.26 -16.17
CA SER A 110 -5.98 8.39 -15.84
C SER A 110 -5.53 9.84 -15.60
N HIS A 111 -6.23 10.80 -16.22
CA HIS A 111 -6.02 12.24 -16.04
C HIS A 111 -7.00 12.87 -15.03
N LYS A 112 -7.70 12.06 -14.24
CA LYS A 112 -8.65 12.50 -13.19
C LYS A 112 -9.86 13.29 -13.72
N LEU A 113 -10.21 13.14 -15.00
CA LEU A 113 -11.34 13.81 -15.65
C LEU A 113 -12.64 12.99 -15.52
N PHE A 114 -13.06 12.71 -14.29
CA PHE A 114 -14.19 11.81 -13.99
C PHE A 114 -15.53 12.32 -14.51
N SER A 115 -15.85 13.60 -14.31
CA SER A 115 -17.12 14.19 -14.75
C SER A 115 -17.27 14.12 -16.27
N LEU A 116 -16.22 14.50 -16.99
CA LEU A 116 -16.21 14.48 -18.45
C LEU A 116 -16.38 13.06 -19.02
N ALA A 117 -15.73 12.07 -18.41
CA ALA A 117 -15.91 10.67 -18.79
C ALA A 117 -17.35 10.18 -18.52
N ALA A 118 -17.94 10.56 -17.38
CA ALA A 118 -19.31 10.16 -17.03
C ALA A 118 -20.33 10.82 -17.96
N ASP A 119 -20.18 12.10 -18.26
CA ASP A 119 -21.04 12.85 -19.19
C ASP A 119 -20.98 12.24 -20.60
N LEU A 120 -19.77 11.91 -21.08
CA LEU A 120 -19.58 11.25 -22.38
C LEU A 120 -20.31 9.89 -22.46
N LEU A 121 -20.20 9.06 -21.43
CA LEU A 121 -20.83 7.74 -21.43
C LEU A 121 -22.34 7.80 -21.27
N LYS A 122 -22.87 8.75 -20.47
CA LYS A 122 -24.32 8.94 -20.31
C LYS A 122 -24.98 9.48 -21.57
N THR A 123 -24.35 10.45 -22.23
CA THR A 123 -24.88 11.05 -23.48
C THR A 123 -25.01 10.04 -24.62
N HIS A 124 -24.20 8.98 -24.61
CA HIS A 124 -24.19 7.95 -25.65
C HIS A 124 -24.82 6.62 -25.22
N ASP A 125 -25.43 6.57 -24.03
CA ASP A 125 -25.99 5.34 -23.44
C ASP A 125 -24.99 4.17 -23.41
N LYS A 126 -23.78 4.46 -22.89
CA LYS A 126 -22.66 3.51 -22.76
C LYS A 126 -22.17 3.34 -21.31
N PHE A 127 -22.91 3.85 -20.34
CA PHE A 127 -22.54 3.78 -18.93
C PHE A 127 -22.94 2.43 -18.30
N SER A 128 -22.31 1.34 -18.72
CA SER A 128 -22.60 -0.03 -18.23
C SER A 128 -21.93 -0.36 -16.88
N ASP A 129 -22.32 -1.47 -16.23
CA ASP A 129 -21.67 -1.99 -15.01
C ASP A 129 -20.13 -2.13 -15.16
N PHE A 130 -19.67 -2.56 -16.33
CA PHE A 130 -18.24 -2.63 -16.64
C PHE A 130 -17.56 -1.25 -16.56
N MET A 131 -18.21 -0.21 -17.09
CA MET A 131 -17.71 1.17 -17.00
C MET A 131 -17.77 1.68 -15.56
N VAL A 132 -18.83 1.39 -14.81
CA VAL A 132 -18.89 1.72 -13.38
C VAL A 132 -17.72 1.10 -12.63
N GLY A 133 -17.40 -0.17 -12.88
CA GLY A 133 -16.23 -0.85 -12.29
C GLY A 133 -14.92 -0.13 -12.57
N LYS A 134 -14.72 0.42 -13.77
CA LYS A 134 -13.55 1.25 -14.12
C LYS A 134 -13.49 2.53 -13.27
N PHE A 135 -14.61 3.23 -13.09
CA PHE A 135 -14.69 4.43 -12.25
C PHE A 135 -14.39 4.12 -10.77
N ILE A 136 -14.99 3.05 -10.23
CA ILE A 136 -14.74 2.59 -8.86
C ILE A 136 -13.25 2.32 -8.66
N LYS A 137 -12.62 1.58 -9.58
CA LYS A 137 -11.19 1.29 -9.50
C LYS A 137 -10.34 2.55 -9.56
N ALA A 138 -10.62 3.47 -10.49
CA ALA A 138 -9.88 4.71 -10.64
C ALA A 138 -9.98 5.62 -9.40
N HIS A 139 -11.17 5.75 -8.80
CA HIS A 139 -11.33 6.45 -7.52
C HIS A 139 -10.60 5.73 -6.38
N GLY A 140 -10.68 4.40 -6.33
CA GLY A 140 -10.00 3.59 -5.33
C GLY A 140 -8.48 3.68 -5.41
N ASP A 141 -7.90 3.75 -6.60
CA ASP A 141 -6.46 3.93 -6.82
C ASP A 141 -5.96 5.31 -6.35
N LEU A 142 -6.83 6.32 -6.32
CA LEU A 142 -6.57 7.63 -5.71
C LEU A 142 -6.85 7.66 -4.19
N GLY A 143 -7.28 6.54 -3.59
CA GLY A 143 -7.65 6.48 -2.17
C GLY A 143 -9.04 7.06 -1.84
N HIS A 144 -9.84 7.42 -2.84
CA HIS A 144 -11.19 7.97 -2.65
C HIS A 144 -12.22 6.86 -2.35
N LEU A 145 -12.08 6.21 -1.18
CA LEU A 145 -12.86 5.03 -0.84
C LEU A 145 -14.36 5.32 -0.71
N LYS A 146 -14.74 6.45 -0.09
CA LYS A 146 -16.14 6.87 0.07
C LYS A 146 -16.85 7.04 -1.27
N TRP A 147 -16.16 7.64 -2.25
CA TRP A 147 -16.67 7.80 -3.61
C TRP A 147 -16.84 6.47 -4.33
N SER A 148 -15.88 5.55 -4.16
CA SER A 148 -15.93 4.20 -4.73
C SER A 148 -17.17 3.43 -4.23
N VAL A 149 -17.46 3.49 -2.93
CA VAL A 149 -18.66 2.89 -2.33
C VAL A 149 -19.95 3.56 -2.81
N LYS A 150 -19.96 4.89 -2.88
CA LYS A 150 -21.13 5.66 -3.34
C LYS A 150 -21.50 5.33 -4.78
N LEU A 151 -20.52 5.28 -5.68
CA LEU A 151 -20.74 4.91 -7.09
C LEU A 151 -21.29 3.49 -7.22
N PHE A 152 -20.75 2.56 -6.43
CA PHE A 152 -21.26 1.20 -6.38
C PHE A 152 -22.73 1.12 -5.94
N GLN A 153 -23.10 1.86 -4.87
CA GLN A 153 -24.48 1.90 -4.39
C GLN A 153 -25.44 2.51 -5.42
N GLN A 154 -25.02 3.56 -6.13
CA GLN A 154 -25.81 4.17 -7.20
C GLN A 154 -26.03 3.21 -8.37
N ALA A 155 -25.00 2.45 -8.77
CA ALA A 155 -25.13 1.43 -9.80
C ALA A 155 -26.09 0.31 -9.38
N LYS A 156 -26.02 -0.13 -8.12
CA LYS A 156 -26.95 -1.13 -7.57
C LYS A 156 -28.43 -0.68 -7.59
N SER A 157 -28.70 0.63 -7.53
CA SER A 157 -30.07 1.17 -7.57
C SER A 157 -30.61 1.43 -8.99
N THR A 158 -29.78 1.37 -10.04
CA THR A 158 -30.12 1.86 -11.39
C THR A 158 -30.17 0.76 -12.45
N GLU A 159 -31.02 -0.26 -12.26
CA GLU A 159 -31.34 -1.31 -13.27
C GLU A 159 -30.25 -2.34 -13.61
N PHE A 160 -29.02 -2.24 -13.07
CA PHE A 160 -28.01 -3.30 -13.24
C PHE A 160 -28.31 -4.50 -12.32
N GLU A 161 -29.26 -5.35 -12.71
CA GLU A 161 -29.61 -6.56 -11.96
C GLU A 161 -28.37 -7.45 -11.70
N GLY A 162 -27.35 -7.42 -12.57
CA GLY A 162 -26.12 -8.24 -12.46
C GLY A 162 -24.80 -7.46 -12.30
N CYS A 163 -24.56 -6.73 -11.20
CA CYS A 163 -23.39 -5.84 -10.97
C CYS A 163 -22.00 -6.51 -10.78
N LEU A 164 -21.65 -7.59 -11.49
CA LEU A 164 -20.45 -8.38 -11.18
C LEU A 164 -19.13 -7.57 -11.30
N PHE A 165 -18.98 -6.72 -12.32
CA PHE A 165 -17.74 -5.98 -12.54
C PHE A 165 -17.56 -4.86 -11.50
N SER A 166 -18.63 -4.15 -11.16
CA SER A 166 -18.57 -3.12 -10.12
C SER A 166 -18.37 -3.73 -8.73
N TYR A 167 -18.94 -4.92 -8.44
CA TYR A 167 -18.62 -5.69 -7.23
C TYR A 167 -17.14 -6.06 -7.18
N ASN A 168 -16.61 -6.71 -8.21
CA ASN A 168 -15.20 -7.14 -8.25
C ASN A 168 -14.24 -5.95 -8.11
N ALA A 169 -14.55 -4.81 -8.76
CA ALA A 169 -13.79 -3.57 -8.59
C ALA A 169 -13.82 -3.06 -7.14
N LEU A 170 -15.00 -3.01 -6.52
CA LEU A 170 -15.16 -2.54 -5.14
C LEU A 170 -14.42 -3.45 -4.14
N LEU A 171 -14.56 -4.77 -4.27
CA LEU A 171 -13.85 -5.73 -3.43
C LEU A 171 -12.33 -5.54 -3.54
N GLY A 172 -11.82 -5.38 -4.76
CA GLY A 172 -10.40 -5.13 -5.00
C GLY A 172 -9.90 -3.84 -4.34
N VAL A 173 -10.67 -2.75 -4.45
CA VAL A 173 -10.36 -1.46 -3.82
C VAL A 173 -10.36 -1.58 -2.29
N LEU A 174 -11.36 -2.24 -1.70
CA LEU A 174 -11.46 -2.43 -0.25
C LEU A 174 -10.31 -3.29 0.31
N VAL A 175 -9.96 -4.38 -0.38
CA VAL A 175 -8.83 -5.24 0.00
C VAL A 175 -7.49 -4.49 -0.11
N LYS A 176 -7.30 -3.70 -1.18
CA LYS A 176 -6.12 -2.85 -1.34
C LYS A 176 -6.00 -1.84 -0.19
N ALA A 177 -7.11 -1.20 0.18
CA ALA A 177 -7.20 -0.26 1.31
C ALA A 177 -7.20 -0.92 2.71
N ASN A 178 -6.97 -2.23 2.80
CA ASN A 178 -6.93 -3.00 4.05
C ASN A 178 -8.26 -2.98 4.84
N LYS A 179 -9.40 -2.75 4.17
CA LYS A 179 -10.74 -2.78 4.74
C LYS A 179 -11.44 -4.12 4.46
N VAL A 180 -10.77 -5.22 4.84
CA VAL A 180 -11.21 -6.58 4.50
C VAL A 180 -12.55 -6.96 5.14
N GLY A 181 -12.85 -6.47 6.34
CA GLY A 181 -14.17 -6.71 6.97
C GLY A 181 -15.34 -6.14 6.16
N LEU A 182 -15.20 -4.94 5.59
CA LEU A 182 -16.20 -4.38 4.68
C LEU A 182 -16.29 -5.18 3.38
N ALA A 183 -15.14 -5.58 2.82
CA ALA A 183 -15.10 -6.43 1.63
C ALA A 183 -15.83 -7.76 1.85
N TRP A 184 -15.64 -8.39 3.03
CA TRP A 184 -16.33 -9.61 3.42
C TRP A 184 -17.86 -9.42 3.50
N GLY A 185 -18.31 -8.30 4.06
CA GLY A 185 -19.73 -7.94 4.09
C GLY A 185 -20.35 -7.83 2.69
N TYR A 186 -19.65 -7.19 1.74
CA TYR A 186 -20.10 -7.12 0.35
C TYR A 186 -20.05 -8.48 -0.35
N PHE A 187 -19.03 -9.29 -0.09
CA PHE A 187 -18.94 -10.66 -0.62
C PHE A 187 -20.11 -11.54 -0.16
N GLY A 188 -20.47 -11.47 1.13
CA GLY A 188 -21.65 -12.16 1.66
C GLY A 188 -22.94 -11.78 0.93
N GLN A 189 -23.12 -10.51 0.54
CA GLN A 189 -24.26 -10.09 -0.27
C GLN A 189 -24.29 -10.74 -1.66
N VAL A 190 -23.13 -10.90 -2.30
CA VAL A 190 -23.03 -11.59 -3.60
C VAL A 190 -23.37 -13.06 -3.45
N VAL A 191 -22.83 -13.73 -2.43
CA VAL A 191 -23.08 -15.16 -2.16
C VAL A 191 -24.55 -15.41 -1.82
N ILE A 192 -25.18 -14.58 -0.98
CA ILE A 192 -26.60 -14.72 -0.62
C ILE A 192 -27.51 -14.46 -1.83
N LYS A 193 -27.11 -13.57 -2.73
CA LYS A 193 -27.85 -13.25 -3.97
C LYS A 193 -27.31 -14.00 -5.20
N SER A 194 -26.80 -15.21 -5.03
CA SER A 194 -26.22 -16.01 -6.12
C SER A 194 -27.19 -16.33 -7.27
N SER A 195 -28.49 -16.17 -7.07
CA SER A 195 -29.52 -16.24 -8.12
C SER A 195 -29.51 -15.04 -9.08
N VAL A 196 -28.92 -13.91 -8.65
CA VAL A 196 -28.90 -12.62 -9.36
C VAL A 196 -27.47 -12.26 -9.82
N VAL A 197 -26.45 -12.49 -8.98
CA VAL A 197 -25.04 -12.31 -9.33
C VAL A 197 -24.26 -13.56 -8.95
N LYS A 198 -23.79 -14.31 -9.95
CA LYS A 198 -22.93 -15.48 -9.70
C LYS A 198 -21.49 -15.01 -9.46
N PRO A 199 -20.89 -15.28 -8.28
CA PRO A 199 -19.48 -14.96 -8.05
C PRO A 199 -18.59 -15.71 -9.05
N ASP A 200 -17.60 -15.02 -9.61
CA ASP A 200 -16.63 -15.62 -10.51
C ASP A 200 -15.31 -15.92 -9.78
N VAL A 201 -14.36 -16.52 -10.51
CA VAL A 201 -13.03 -16.84 -9.96
C VAL A 201 -12.32 -15.59 -9.42
N SER A 202 -12.57 -14.41 -10.01
CA SER A 202 -11.98 -13.14 -9.58
C SER A 202 -12.59 -12.66 -8.26
N THR A 203 -13.91 -12.84 -8.06
CA THR A 203 -14.60 -12.51 -6.80
C THR A 203 -13.98 -13.29 -5.64
N TYR A 204 -13.89 -14.62 -5.75
CA TYR A 204 -13.29 -15.47 -4.73
C TYR A 204 -11.81 -15.16 -4.52
N THR A 205 -11.02 -15.08 -5.60
CA THR A 205 -9.57 -14.83 -5.51
C THR A 205 -9.26 -13.51 -4.80
N THR A 206 -10.06 -12.47 -5.03
CA THR A 206 -9.89 -11.17 -4.38
C THR A 206 -10.12 -11.24 -2.87
N ILE A 207 -11.16 -11.96 -2.45
CA ILE A 207 -11.48 -12.11 -1.03
C ILE A 207 -10.50 -13.02 -0.32
N ILE A 208 -10.13 -14.15 -0.92
CA ILE A 208 -9.08 -15.04 -0.41
C ILE A 208 -7.78 -14.24 -0.22
N ARG A 209 -7.39 -13.39 -1.19
CA ARG A 209 -6.24 -12.49 -1.05
C ARG A 209 -6.37 -11.54 0.13
N GLY A 210 -7.56 -10.96 0.34
CA GLY A 210 -7.85 -10.11 1.48
C GLY A 210 -7.71 -10.84 2.81
N LEU A 211 -8.30 -12.02 2.94
CA LEU A 211 -8.22 -12.87 4.14
C LEU A 211 -6.77 -13.27 4.43
N CYS A 212 -6.00 -13.68 3.41
CA CYS A 212 -4.57 -13.96 3.55
C CYS A 212 -3.80 -12.74 4.07
N LYS A 213 -4.10 -11.54 3.56
CA LYS A 213 -3.45 -10.28 3.95
C LYS A 213 -3.68 -9.91 5.41
N VAL A 214 -4.90 -10.10 5.95
CA VAL A 214 -5.20 -9.86 7.37
C VAL A 214 -4.83 -11.05 8.27
N GLY A 215 -4.42 -12.18 7.68
CA GLY A 215 -3.96 -13.36 8.38
C GLY A 215 -5.04 -14.36 8.80
N MET A 216 -6.27 -14.19 8.31
CA MET A 216 -7.39 -15.13 8.49
C MET A 216 -7.25 -16.33 7.53
N ILE A 217 -6.15 -17.07 7.65
CA ILE A 217 -5.78 -18.13 6.70
C ILE A 217 -6.77 -19.30 6.71
N LYS A 218 -7.34 -19.65 7.87
CA LYS A 218 -8.32 -20.74 7.96
C LYS A 218 -9.56 -20.44 7.13
N ASP A 219 -10.06 -19.21 7.22
CA ASP A 219 -11.21 -18.76 6.42
C ASP A 219 -10.86 -18.67 4.93
N ALA A 220 -9.64 -18.24 4.61
CA ALA A 220 -9.14 -18.20 3.24
C ALA A 220 -9.09 -19.60 2.60
N GLU A 221 -8.58 -20.60 3.34
CA GLU A 221 -8.53 -21.98 2.87
C GLU A 221 -9.93 -22.60 2.77
N LYS A 222 -10.79 -22.39 3.77
CA LYS A 222 -12.18 -22.84 3.71
C LYS A 222 -12.87 -22.30 2.47
N LEU A 223 -12.76 -20.99 2.23
CA LEU A 223 -13.33 -20.37 1.04
C LEU A 223 -12.72 -20.91 -0.25
N PHE A 224 -11.41 -21.17 -0.28
CA PHE A 224 -10.73 -21.79 -1.42
C PHE A 224 -11.29 -23.17 -1.73
N ASP A 225 -11.46 -24.02 -0.72
CA ASP A 225 -11.99 -25.38 -0.90
C ASP A 225 -13.48 -25.34 -1.32
N GLU A 226 -14.29 -24.44 -0.77
CA GLU A 226 -15.72 -24.24 -1.08
C GLU A 226 -15.99 -23.54 -2.43
N MET A 227 -14.96 -23.09 -3.16
CA MET A 227 -15.15 -22.47 -4.49
C MET A 227 -15.85 -23.42 -5.45
N THR A 228 -17.06 -23.03 -5.88
CA THR A 228 -17.86 -23.75 -6.87
C THR A 228 -17.39 -23.52 -8.31
N VAL A 229 -16.54 -22.51 -8.52
CA VAL A 229 -15.92 -22.17 -9.80
C VAL A 229 -14.51 -22.76 -9.89
N ARG A 230 -14.10 -23.12 -11.13
CA ARG A 230 -12.77 -23.68 -11.38
C ARG A 230 -11.68 -22.69 -10.97
N LYS A 231 -10.79 -23.15 -10.08
CA LYS A 231 -9.61 -22.42 -9.61
C LYS A 231 -8.64 -22.20 -10.77
N ASN A 232 -8.05 -21.02 -10.86
CA ASN A 232 -7.00 -20.72 -11.84
C ASN A 232 -5.63 -20.53 -11.15
N LEU A 233 -4.58 -20.40 -11.96
CA LEU A 233 -3.20 -20.17 -11.50
C LEU A 233 -3.11 -19.06 -10.44
N THR A 234 -3.79 -17.94 -10.65
CA THR A 234 -3.80 -16.82 -9.71
C THR A 234 -4.41 -17.20 -8.36
N THR A 235 -5.50 -17.97 -8.34
CA THR A 235 -6.13 -18.45 -7.10
C THR A 235 -5.19 -19.35 -6.29
N TYR A 236 -4.52 -20.29 -6.96
CA TYR A 236 -3.51 -21.15 -6.33
C TYR A 236 -2.35 -20.33 -5.76
N ASN A 237 -1.78 -19.41 -6.56
CA ASN A 237 -0.67 -18.56 -6.15
C ASN A 237 -1.02 -17.68 -4.94
N VAL A 238 -2.25 -17.18 -4.84
CA VAL A 238 -2.70 -16.42 -3.66
C VAL A 238 -2.70 -17.28 -2.39
N MET A 239 -3.14 -18.53 -2.47
CA MET A 239 -3.12 -19.45 -1.33
C MET A 239 -1.70 -19.87 -0.95
N ILE A 240 -0.85 -20.19 -1.94
CA ILE A 240 0.56 -20.52 -1.71
C ILE A 240 1.26 -19.37 -1.00
N ASP A 241 1.17 -18.15 -1.53
CA ASP A 241 1.73 -16.94 -0.92
C ASP A 241 1.18 -16.68 0.48
N GLY A 242 -0.13 -16.86 0.69
CA GLY A 242 -0.79 -16.73 1.98
C GLY A 242 -0.24 -17.70 3.04
N PHE A 243 -0.07 -18.97 2.68
CA PHE A 243 0.53 -19.97 3.57
C PHE A 243 2.02 -19.69 3.83
N CYS A 244 2.79 -19.34 2.81
CA CYS A 244 4.22 -19.01 2.92
C CYS A 244 4.44 -17.83 3.86
N LYS A 245 3.66 -16.74 3.73
CA LYS A 245 3.73 -15.55 4.60
C LYS A 245 3.39 -15.84 6.06
N LYS A 246 2.70 -16.94 6.34
CA LYS A 246 2.37 -17.39 7.69
C LYS A 246 3.25 -18.54 8.19
N GLY A 247 4.29 -18.90 7.43
CA GLY A 247 5.22 -19.97 7.78
C GLY A 247 4.64 -21.39 7.68
N LEU A 248 3.46 -21.55 7.09
CA LEU A 248 2.74 -22.83 6.98
C LEU A 248 3.20 -23.61 5.73
N MET A 249 4.50 -23.88 5.63
CA MET A 249 5.14 -24.39 4.40
C MET A 249 4.59 -25.75 3.95
N GLU A 250 4.29 -26.67 4.87
CA GLU A 250 3.67 -27.96 4.53
C GLU A 250 2.33 -27.80 3.82
N ARG A 251 1.53 -26.80 4.21
CA ARG A 251 0.24 -26.51 3.58
C ARG A 251 0.45 -25.84 2.23
N ALA A 252 1.43 -24.95 2.11
CA ALA A 252 1.80 -24.35 0.83
C ALA A 252 2.22 -25.42 -0.20
N ARG A 253 3.05 -26.39 0.21
CA ARG A 253 3.47 -27.52 -0.64
C ARG A 253 2.28 -28.37 -1.07
N LYS A 254 1.38 -28.72 -0.15
CA LYS A 254 0.14 -29.44 -0.48
C LYS A 254 -0.73 -28.71 -1.51
N ILE A 255 -0.75 -27.38 -1.52
CA ILE A 255 -1.49 -26.62 -2.54
C ILE A 255 -0.83 -26.73 -3.91
N VAL A 256 0.51 -26.76 -3.97
CA VAL A 256 1.26 -27.02 -5.22
C VAL A 256 1.04 -28.46 -5.70
N ASP A 257 1.06 -29.45 -4.81
CA ASP A 257 0.80 -30.84 -5.17
C ASP A 257 -0.64 -31.01 -5.73
N ARG A 258 -1.63 -30.35 -5.12
CA ARG A 258 -3.02 -30.27 -5.64
C ARG A 258 -3.11 -29.56 -6.99
N MET A 259 -2.21 -28.61 -7.25
CA MET A 259 -2.16 -27.90 -8.52
C MET A 259 -1.64 -28.81 -9.62
N VAL A 260 -0.53 -29.50 -9.38
CA VAL A 260 0.08 -30.47 -10.32
C VAL A 260 -0.85 -31.66 -10.58
N GLY A 261 -1.55 -32.16 -9.56
CA GLY A 261 -2.47 -33.29 -9.69
C GLY A 261 -3.75 -32.98 -10.49
N ASN A 262 -4.09 -31.70 -10.69
CA ASN A 262 -5.15 -31.30 -11.61
C ASN A 262 -4.50 -31.06 -12.98
N GLU A 263 -4.84 -31.89 -13.99
CA GLU A 263 -4.22 -31.97 -15.34
C GLU A 263 -4.27 -30.68 -16.20
N SER A 264 -4.57 -29.53 -15.61
CA SER A 264 -4.87 -28.30 -16.32
C SER A 264 -4.30 -27.04 -15.69
N CYS A 265 -3.44 -27.15 -14.68
CA CYS A 265 -2.75 -26.00 -14.08
C CYS A 265 -1.35 -26.41 -13.62
N LEU A 266 -0.31 -25.84 -14.21
CA LEU A 266 1.08 -26.12 -13.81
C LEU A 266 1.65 -24.97 -12.99
N PRO A 267 2.44 -25.25 -11.93
CA PRO A 267 3.14 -24.23 -11.15
C PRO A 267 3.99 -23.32 -12.05
N ASP A 268 3.87 -22.02 -11.84
CA ASP A 268 4.60 -21.00 -12.60
C ASP A 268 5.71 -20.38 -11.76
N VAL A 269 6.39 -19.39 -12.35
CA VAL A 269 7.47 -18.64 -11.68
C VAL A 269 6.98 -18.04 -10.35
N VAL A 270 5.73 -17.60 -10.27
CA VAL A 270 5.15 -17.04 -9.05
C VAL A 270 4.95 -18.13 -8.00
N SER A 271 4.42 -19.31 -8.37
CA SER A 271 4.26 -20.46 -7.46
C SER A 271 5.58 -20.84 -6.80
N TYR A 272 6.64 -21.06 -7.59
CA TYR A 272 7.95 -21.46 -7.08
C TYR A 272 8.62 -20.34 -6.30
N THR A 273 8.58 -19.09 -6.80
CA THR A 273 9.18 -17.95 -6.08
C THR A 273 8.53 -17.74 -4.71
N SER A 274 7.21 -17.92 -4.58
CA SER A 274 6.52 -17.86 -3.28
C SER A 274 6.98 -18.96 -2.32
N LEU A 275 7.14 -20.21 -2.79
CA LEU A 275 7.68 -21.30 -1.97
C LEU A 275 9.12 -21.03 -1.54
N ILE A 276 9.98 -20.60 -2.48
CA ILE A 276 11.39 -20.28 -2.23
C ILE A 276 11.50 -19.17 -1.19
N ASP A 277 10.78 -18.05 -1.35
CA ASP A 277 10.75 -16.95 -0.39
C ASP A 277 10.25 -17.40 0.99
N GLY A 278 9.21 -18.24 1.03
CA GLY A 278 8.67 -18.82 2.27
C GLY A 278 9.69 -19.70 3.01
N TYR A 279 10.33 -20.64 2.31
CA TYR A 279 11.35 -21.52 2.88
C TYR A 279 12.58 -20.72 3.35
N CYS A 280 13.05 -19.77 2.55
CA CYS A 280 14.13 -18.85 2.92
C CYS A 280 13.83 -18.08 4.21
N LYS A 281 12.62 -17.51 4.36
CA LYS A 281 12.21 -16.78 5.57
C LYS A 281 12.05 -17.66 6.80
N LYS A 282 11.77 -18.95 6.63
CA LYS A 282 11.72 -19.94 7.72
C LYS A 282 13.10 -20.48 8.09
N GLY A 283 14.14 -20.16 7.32
CA GLY A 283 15.50 -20.68 7.50
C GLY A 283 15.73 -22.06 6.86
N GLU A 284 14.74 -22.62 6.14
CA GLU A 284 14.82 -23.93 5.50
C GLU A 284 15.43 -23.83 4.09
N PHE A 285 16.69 -23.39 4.00
CA PHE A 285 17.33 -23.08 2.72
C PHE A 285 17.47 -24.29 1.79
N GLU A 286 17.67 -25.50 2.32
CA GLU A 286 17.73 -26.73 1.51
C GLU A 286 16.42 -26.98 0.75
N ASN A 287 15.27 -26.79 1.40
CA ASN A 287 13.97 -26.90 0.76
C ASN A 287 13.75 -25.80 -0.30
N ALA A 288 14.27 -24.59 -0.05
CA ALA A 288 14.24 -23.50 -1.03
C ALA A 288 15.06 -23.86 -2.29
N MET A 289 16.28 -24.39 -2.12
CA MET A 289 17.11 -24.85 -3.23
C MET A 289 16.47 -26.02 -3.99
N ARG A 290 15.83 -26.96 -3.29
CA ARG A 290 15.10 -28.05 -3.94
C ARG A 290 13.95 -27.53 -4.82
N CYS A 291 13.21 -26.52 -4.34
CA CYS A 291 12.19 -25.85 -5.16
C CYS A 291 12.79 -25.11 -6.37
N PHE A 292 13.98 -24.54 -6.21
CA PHE A 292 14.70 -23.87 -7.30
C PHE A 292 15.18 -24.86 -8.36
N ASP A 293 15.68 -26.03 -7.96
CA ASP A 293 16.07 -27.10 -8.89
C ASP A 293 14.85 -27.73 -9.57
N GLU A 294 13.74 -27.93 -8.84
CA GLU A 294 12.45 -28.35 -9.42
C GLU A 294 11.97 -27.35 -10.48
N MET A 295 12.12 -26.05 -10.23
CA MET A 295 11.78 -24.98 -11.16
C MET A 295 12.65 -25.04 -12.43
N LEU A 296 13.97 -25.24 -12.29
CA LEU A 296 14.89 -25.35 -13.43
C LEU A 296 14.66 -26.61 -14.27
N ASN A 297 14.31 -27.73 -13.63
CA ASN A 297 14.01 -28.99 -14.32
C ASN A 297 12.65 -28.95 -15.04
N ASN A 298 11.75 -28.04 -14.63
CA ASN A 298 10.50 -27.78 -15.31
C ASN A 298 10.77 -26.83 -16.48
N GLY A 299 11.09 -27.39 -17.66
CA GLY A 299 11.69 -26.69 -18.82
C GLY A 299 10.97 -25.45 -19.38
N ASN A 300 9.82 -25.04 -18.83
CA ASN A 300 9.08 -23.82 -19.17
C ASN A 300 9.05 -22.77 -18.04
N CYS A 301 9.82 -22.94 -16.96
CA CYS A 301 9.76 -22.08 -15.77
C CYS A 301 11.15 -21.50 -15.42
N GLU A 302 11.49 -20.37 -16.03
CA GLU A 302 12.81 -19.74 -15.82
C GLU A 302 12.84 -18.81 -14.59
N PRO A 303 13.87 -18.91 -13.73
CA PRO A 303 14.07 -18.00 -12.61
C PRO A 303 14.19 -16.54 -13.05
N ASN A 304 13.43 -15.66 -12.40
CA ASN A 304 13.50 -14.23 -12.66
C ASN A 304 14.19 -13.48 -11.51
N VAL A 305 14.25 -12.15 -11.62
CA VAL A 305 14.85 -11.28 -10.59
C VAL A 305 14.24 -11.48 -9.20
N PHE A 306 12.95 -11.79 -9.10
CA PHE A 306 12.30 -12.03 -7.82
C PHE A 306 12.73 -13.37 -7.21
N THR A 307 12.90 -14.41 -8.02
CA THR A 307 13.39 -15.73 -7.57
C THR A 307 14.80 -15.62 -6.99
N TYR A 308 15.72 -14.99 -7.72
CA TYR A 308 17.09 -14.78 -7.25
C TYR A 308 17.15 -13.87 -6.02
N ASN A 309 16.37 -12.79 -5.99
CA ASN A 309 16.32 -11.91 -4.83
C ASN A 309 15.78 -12.63 -3.58
N ALA A 310 14.83 -13.55 -3.72
CA ALA A 310 14.36 -14.37 -2.60
C ALA A 310 15.47 -15.25 -2.01
N LEU A 311 16.23 -15.94 -2.86
CA LEU A 311 17.38 -16.78 -2.46
C LEU A 311 18.50 -15.95 -1.81
N ILE A 312 18.91 -14.85 -2.45
CA ILE A 312 19.94 -13.94 -1.94
C ILE A 312 19.52 -13.38 -0.59
N ASN A 313 18.26 -12.92 -0.46
CA ASN A 313 17.73 -12.42 0.79
C ASN A 313 17.69 -13.49 1.88
N GLY A 314 17.29 -14.72 1.55
CA GLY A 314 17.32 -15.86 2.48
C GLY A 314 18.72 -16.16 3.01
N LEU A 315 19.71 -16.22 2.12
CA LEU A 315 21.11 -16.40 2.49
C LEU A 315 21.63 -15.27 3.38
N CYS A 316 21.28 -14.02 3.06
CA CYS A 316 21.62 -12.84 3.85
C CYS A 316 21.00 -12.88 5.26
N LEU A 317 19.74 -13.28 5.38
CA LEU A 317 19.05 -13.41 6.67
C LEU A 317 19.66 -14.50 7.55
N ASN A 318 20.26 -15.53 6.94
CA ASN A 318 20.97 -16.59 7.65
C ASN A 318 22.47 -16.27 7.89
N GLY A 319 22.93 -15.05 7.55
CA GLY A 319 24.33 -14.64 7.71
C GLY A 319 25.31 -15.22 6.68
N ASN A 320 24.84 -16.00 5.71
CA ASN A 320 25.65 -16.68 4.70
C ASN A 320 25.99 -15.74 3.52
N MET A 321 26.79 -14.70 3.80
CA MET A 321 27.10 -13.65 2.82
C MET A 321 27.88 -14.13 1.60
N ASP A 322 28.78 -15.11 1.76
CA ASP A 322 29.58 -15.62 0.65
C ASP A 322 28.72 -16.38 -0.37
N GLU A 323 27.81 -17.21 0.12
CA GLU A 323 26.82 -17.89 -0.74
C GLU A 323 25.85 -16.90 -1.38
N ALA A 324 25.46 -15.83 -0.68
CA ALA A 324 24.64 -14.77 -1.26
C ALA A 324 25.34 -14.09 -2.46
N ARG A 325 26.65 -13.84 -2.38
CA ARG A 325 27.45 -13.30 -3.47
C ARG A 325 27.63 -14.29 -4.62
N LYS A 326 27.78 -15.59 -4.34
CA LYS A 326 27.78 -16.65 -5.37
C LYS A 326 26.44 -16.71 -6.09
N MET A 327 25.32 -16.62 -5.35
CA MET A 327 23.98 -16.61 -5.94
C MET A 327 23.74 -15.38 -6.82
N MET A 328 24.23 -14.20 -6.42
CA MET A 328 24.22 -13.00 -7.27
C MET A 328 25.07 -13.17 -8.54
N SER A 329 26.20 -13.86 -8.45
CA SER A 329 27.03 -14.18 -9.62
C SER A 329 26.29 -15.13 -10.56
N ARG A 330 25.63 -16.16 -10.01
CA ARG A 330 24.76 -17.09 -10.77
C ARG A 330 23.62 -16.36 -11.48
N MET A 331 22.96 -15.42 -10.80
CA MET A 331 21.93 -14.55 -11.39
C MET A 331 22.44 -13.82 -12.63
N ARG A 332 23.60 -13.15 -12.54
CA ARG A 332 24.22 -12.43 -13.66
C ARG A 332 24.63 -13.36 -14.81
N LEU A 333 25.23 -14.51 -14.50
CA LEU A 333 25.62 -15.52 -15.50
C LEU A 333 24.41 -16.13 -16.22
N SER A 334 23.24 -16.13 -15.58
CA SER A 334 21.99 -16.60 -16.18
C SER A 334 21.28 -15.52 -17.01
N GLY A 335 21.92 -14.37 -17.24
CA GLY A 335 21.36 -13.25 -18.01
C GLY A 335 20.35 -12.39 -17.25
N VAL A 336 20.13 -12.63 -15.96
CA VAL A 336 19.21 -11.84 -15.13
C VAL A 336 19.97 -10.68 -14.51
N ARG A 337 19.57 -9.45 -14.86
CA ARG A 337 20.17 -8.22 -14.33
C ARG A 337 19.73 -7.98 -12.88
N ASP A 338 20.70 -7.73 -12.02
CA ASP A 338 20.50 -7.27 -10.65
C ASP A 338 19.83 -5.89 -10.60
N ASN A 339 19.13 -5.62 -9.50
CA ASN A 339 18.45 -4.35 -9.29
C ASN A 339 18.69 -3.82 -7.87
N ILE A 340 18.12 -2.66 -7.56
CA ILE A 340 18.27 -2.05 -6.23
C ILE A 340 17.90 -3.02 -5.12
N ALA A 341 16.83 -3.81 -5.28
CA ALA A 341 16.40 -4.77 -4.27
C ALA A 341 17.43 -5.89 -4.02
N THR A 342 18.17 -6.33 -5.05
CA THR A 342 19.28 -7.29 -4.90
C THR A 342 20.36 -6.73 -3.98
N HIS A 343 20.76 -5.47 -4.22
CA HIS A 343 21.79 -4.81 -3.41
C HIS A 343 21.28 -4.46 -2.00
N THR A 344 20.03 -4.04 -1.83
CA THR A 344 19.42 -3.82 -0.51
C THR A 344 19.38 -5.11 0.32
N SER A 345 19.18 -6.28 -0.30
CA SER A 345 19.24 -7.56 0.41
C SER A 345 20.66 -7.88 0.90
N LEU A 346 21.69 -7.65 0.09
CA LEU A 346 23.09 -7.79 0.53
C LEU A 346 23.43 -6.82 1.66
N LEU A 347 22.97 -5.58 1.56
CA LEU A 347 23.14 -4.56 2.58
C LEU A 347 22.58 -5.02 3.94
N LYS A 348 21.36 -5.58 3.94
CA LYS A 348 20.76 -6.18 5.13
C LYS A 348 21.57 -7.36 5.64
N GLY A 349 22.08 -8.20 4.75
CA GLY A 349 22.93 -9.33 5.09
C GLY A 349 24.21 -8.91 5.83
N TYR A 350 24.85 -7.83 5.38
CA TYR A 350 26.00 -7.25 6.09
C TYR A 350 25.65 -6.81 7.51
N CYS A 351 24.51 -6.14 7.70
CA CYS A 351 24.02 -5.75 9.02
C CYS A 351 23.72 -6.98 9.92
N VAL A 352 23.11 -8.04 9.38
CA VAL A 352 22.81 -9.27 10.13
C VAL A 352 24.08 -10.02 10.53
N ALA A 353 25.10 -10.00 9.66
CA ALA A 353 26.40 -10.59 9.94
C ALA A 353 27.28 -9.75 10.90
N ASN A 354 26.74 -8.67 11.50
CA ASN A 354 27.49 -7.71 12.33
C ASN A 354 28.70 -7.07 11.62
N ARG A 355 28.62 -6.91 10.30
CA ARG A 355 29.66 -6.28 9.45
C ARG A 355 29.23 -4.86 9.06
N SER A 356 28.94 -4.03 10.07
CA SER A 356 28.29 -2.72 9.90
C SER A 356 29.09 -1.74 9.05
N GLU A 357 30.41 -1.65 9.23
CA GLU A 357 31.27 -0.75 8.44
C GLU A 357 31.32 -1.16 6.96
N GLU A 358 31.29 -2.47 6.66
CA GLU A 358 31.18 -2.95 5.29
C GLU A 358 29.81 -2.63 4.68
N ALA A 359 28.72 -2.71 5.47
CA ALA A 359 27.40 -2.29 5.02
C ALA A 359 27.40 -0.81 4.63
N ILE A 360 27.95 0.05 5.48
CA ILE A 360 28.03 1.50 5.24
C ILE A 360 28.86 1.82 3.99
N ASN A 361 30.02 1.16 3.82
CA ASN A 361 30.86 1.34 2.63
C ASN A 361 30.15 0.84 1.37
N PHE A 362 29.48 -0.30 1.43
CA PHE A 362 28.70 -0.83 0.31
C PHE A 362 27.54 0.09 -0.08
N PHE A 363 26.86 0.71 0.89
CA PHE A 363 25.82 1.70 0.61
C PHE A 363 26.38 2.93 -0.13
N LYS A 364 27.55 3.43 0.28
CA LYS A 364 28.23 4.54 -0.41
C LYS A 364 28.63 4.15 -1.84
N GLU A 365 29.14 2.92 -2.03
CA GLU A 365 29.46 2.38 -3.36
C GLU A 365 28.21 2.33 -4.26
N MET A 366 27.07 1.85 -3.75
CA MET A 366 25.81 1.84 -4.50
C MET A 366 25.43 3.25 -4.98
N GLY A 367 25.62 4.27 -4.15
CA GLY A 367 25.41 5.67 -4.52
C GLY A 367 26.39 6.16 -5.59
N ASN A 368 27.68 5.84 -5.46
CA ASN A 368 28.74 6.23 -6.40
C ASN A 368 28.56 5.59 -7.79
N LEU A 369 27.97 4.40 -7.86
CA LEU A 369 27.60 3.74 -9.12
C LEU A 369 26.36 4.36 -9.79
N GLY A 370 25.78 5.42 -9.23
CA GLY A 370 24.63 6.12 -9.79
C GLY A 370 23.30 5.36 -9.61
N MET A 371 23.23 4.41 -8.67
CA MET A 371 21.98 3.70 -8.41
C MET A 371 20.96 4.63 -7.74
N SER A 372 19.71 4.56 -8.20
CA SER A 372 18.59 5.25 -7.53
C SER A 372 18.21 4.49 -6.26
N LEU A 373 18.86 4.83 -5.15
CA LEU A 373 18.61 4.26 -3.82
C LEU A 373 17.16 4.53 -3.39
N ASP A 374 16.50 3.50 -2.85
CA ASP A 374 15.12 3.57 -2.39
C ASP A 374 15.01 3.77 -0.87
N GLU A 375 13.79 4.02 -0.39
CA GLU A 375 13.47 4.17 1.04
C GLU A 375 14.03 3.02 1.89
N LYS A 376 13.96 1.78 1.38
CA LYS A 376 14.41 0.59 2.11
C LYS A 376 15.93 0.57 2.27
N SER A 377 16.68 0.99 1.26
CA SER A 377 18.15 1.04 1.31
C SER A 377 18.62 2.06 2.35
N TYR A 378 18.03 3.25 2.35
CA TYR A 378 18.30 4.28 3.36
C TYR A 378 17.93 3.81 4.77
N ALA A 379 16.74 3.22 4.95
CA ALA A 379 16.27 2.76 6.25
C ALA A 379 17.19 1.69 6.87
N VAL A 380 17.82 0.82 6.07
CA VAL A 380 18.77 -0.17 6.58
C VAL A 380 19.98 0.50 7.22
N ILE A 381 20.58 1.49 6.55
CA ILE A 381 21.76 2.20 7.10
C ILE A 381 21.38 3.14 8.23
N VAL A 382 20.24 3.83 8.18
CA VAL A 382 19.76 4.66 9.31
C VAL A 382 19.64 3.80 10.57
N ASN A 383 18.99 2.65 10.47
CA ASN A 383 18.87 1.73 11.61
C ASN A 383 20.24 1.20 12.06
N GLU A 384 21.17 0.99 11.13
CA GLU A 384 22.51 0.53 11.47
C GLU A 384 23.34 1.59 12.20
N TYR A 385 23.29 2.85 11.77
CA TYR A 385 23.89 3.97 12.50
C TYR A 385 23.30 4.12 13.91
N CYS A 386 21.98 4.02 14.06
CA CYS A 386 21.33 4.02 15.38
C CYS A 386 21.82 2.87 16.28
N LYS A 387 22.02 1.65 15.74
CA LYS A 387 22.56 0.52 16.51
C LYS A 387 24.00 0.77 16.97
N LEU A 388 24.80 1.45 16.15
CA LEU A 388 26.18 1.84 16.46
C LEU A 388 26.27 3.03 17.42
N GLY A 389 25.15 3.63 17.83
CA GLY A 389 25.14 4.83 18.66
C GLY A 389 25.63 6.08 17.93
N ARG A 390 25.39 6.15 16.62
CA ARG A 390 25.79 7.23 15.70
C ARG A 390 24.57 7.95 15.10
N PRO A 391 23.71 8.59 15.91
CA PRO A 391 22.47 9.20 15.42
C PRO A 391 22.69 10.43 14.53
N ASP A 392 23.80 11.15 14.69
CA ASP A 392 24.13 12.32 13.87
C ASP A 392 24.28 11.95 12.39
N GLU A 393 25.03 10.87 12.10
CA GLU A 393 25.19 10.34 10.75
C GLU A 393 23.86 9.83 10.18
N ALA A 394 23.00 9.26 11.04
CA ALA A 394 21.65 8.87 10.64
C ALA A 394 20.79 10.09 10.25
N ILE A 395 20.88 11.20 11.01
CA ILE A 395 20.19 12.46 10.70
C ILE A 395 20.69 13.07 9.40
N VAL A 396 22.01 13.09 9.17
CA VAL A 396 22.60 13.55 7.91
C VAL A 396 22.05 12.74 6.74
N LEU A 397 21.95 11.42 6.91
CA LEU A 397 21.45 10.52 5.89
C LEU A 397 19.95 10.74 5.58
N LEU A 398 19.13 11.06 6.60
CA LEU A 398 17.72 11.46 6.40
C LEU A 398 17.60 12.79 5.64
N LYS A 399 18.47 13.77 5.93
CA LYS A 399 18.52 15.04 5.19
C LYS A 399 18.89 14.82 3.72
N GLU A 400 19.86 13.94 3.45
CA GLU A 400 20.24 13.54 2.08
C GLU A 400 19.07 12.87 1.34
N MET A 401 18.38 11.94 2.01
CA MET A 401 17.24 11.22 1.47
C MET A 401 16.12 12.17 1.01
N ARG A 402 15.84 13.21 1.80
CA ARG A 402 14.92 14.30 1.44
C ARG A 402 15.40 15.10 0.24
N ALA A 403 16.68 15.48 0.21
CA ALA A 403 17.26 16.27 -0.89
C ALA A 403 17.17 15.53 -2.24
N LYS A 404 17.23 14.19 -2.22
CA LYS A 404 17.05 13.33 -3.41
C LYS A 404 15.58 13.02 -3.74
N GLY A 405 14.61 13.55 -2.96
CA GLY A 405 13.18 13.32 -3.18
C GLY A 405 12.70 11.91 -2.86
N VAL A 406 13.43 11.17 -2.02
CA VAL A 406 13.03 9.83 -1.56
C VAL A 406 12.13 9.98 -0.34
N ASN A 407 10.98 9.30 -0.33
CA ASN A 407 10.01 9.38 0.77
C ASN A 407 10.59 8.87 2.09
N LEU A 408 10.66 9.75 3.09
CA LEU A 408 11.16 9.41 4.41
C LEU A 408 10.22 8.43 5.13
N SER A 409 10.81 7.46 5.84
CA SER A 409 10.05 6.50 6.63
C SER A 409 9.90 6.98 8.08
N LEU A 410 8.68 6.90 8.62
CA LEU A 410 8.42 7.21 10.03
C LEU A 410 9.20 6.29 10.98
N ALA A 411 9.41 5.05 10.58
CA ALA A 411 10.21 4.09 11.35
C ALA A 411 11.67 4.51 11.49
N SER A 412 12.25 5.14 10.46
CA SER A 412 13.62 5.67 10.50
C SER A 412 13.76 6.82 11.49
N PHE A 413 12.78 7.74 11.52
CA PHE A 413 12.77 8.82 12.53
C PHE A 413 12.65 8.26 13.95
N ASN A 414 11.71 7.35 14.20
CA ASN A 414 11.56 6.76 15.54
C ASN A 414 12.82 5.97 15.96
N ALA A 415 13.55 5.35 15.02
CA ALA A 415 14.84 4.73 15.31
C ALA A 415 15.91 5.76 15.74
N VAL A 416 15.95 6.93 15.08
CA VAL A 416 16.84 8.04 15.46
C VAL A 416 16.46 8.61 16.82
N LEU A 417 15.17 8.90 17.05
CA LEU A 417 14.67 9.42 18.32
C LEU A 417 15.04 8.48 19.48
N ARG A 418 14.76 7.18 19.36
CA ARG A 418 15.18 6.18 20.36
C ARG A 418 16.68 6.15 20.59
N SER A 419 17.48 6.31 19.54
CA SER A 419 18.94 6.34 19.65
C SER A 419 19.42 7.56 20.44
N LEU A 420 18.88 8.75 20.14
CA LEU A 420 19.20 10.00 20.84
C LEU A 420 18.80 9.94 22.31
N ILE A 421 17.60 9.43 22.61
CA ILE A 421 17.11 9.26 23.99
C ILE A 421 18.03 8.32 24.77
N LYS A 422 18.47 7.21 24.16
CA LYS A 422 19.39 6.26 24.79
C LYS A 422 20.77 6.87 25.11
N LEU A 423 21.19 7.85 24.32
CA LEU A 423 22.44 8.61 24.52
C LEU A 423 22.26 9.84 25.41
N GLU A 424 21.05 10.07 25.95
CA GLU A 424 20.68 11.24 26.76
C GLU A 424 20.78 12.59 26.01
N GLU A 425 20.79 12.57 24.67
CA GLU A 425 20.80 13.75 23.80
C GLU A 425 19.36 14.28 23.56
N ILE A 426 18.71 14.69 24.65
CA ILE A 426 17.28 15.01 24.64
C ILE A 426 16.97 16.26 23.80
N ASP A 427 17.81 17.28 23.83
CA ASP A 427 17.59 18.53 23.08
C ASP A 427 17.57 18.27 21.56
N GLU A 428 18.47 17.42 21.07
CA GLU A 428 18.50 17.03 19.66
C GLU A 428 17.28 16.15 19.31
N ALA A 429 16.84 15.27 20.21
CA ALA A 429 15.62 14.48 20.01
C ALA A 429 14.37 15.37 19.86
N ILE A 430 14.25 16.42 20.67
CA ILE A 430 13.17 17.41 20.58
C ILE A 430 13.27 18.19 19.25
N LEU A 431 14.47 18.57 18.84
CA LEU A 431 14.70 19.30 17.59
C LEU A 431 14.30 18.44 16.38
N VAL A 432 14.73 17.17 16.34
CA VAL A 432 14.34 16.22 15.29
C VAL A 432 12.83 16.05 15.23
N LEU A 433 12.16 15.85 16.38
CA LEU A 433 10.71 15.70 16.45
C LEU A 433 9.97 16.92 15.85
N LYS A 434 10.41 18.14 16.19
CA LYS A 434 9.83 19.40 15.68
C LYS A 434 10.14 19.65 14.21
N ASP A 435 11.26 19.15 13.70
CA ASP A 435 11.68 19.31 12.31
C ASP A 435 11.10 18.24 11.37
N MET A 436 10.54 17.14 11.90
CA MET A 436 9.90 16.09 11.11
C MET A 436 8.92 16.65 10.05
N PRO A 437 7.96 17.53 10.38
CA PRO A 437 7.03 18.09 9.38
C PRO A 437 7.74 18.87 8.27
N LYS A 438 8.82 19.60 8.60
CA LYS A 438 9.63 20.32 7.61
C LYS A 438 10.31 19.34 6.64
N TRP A 439 10.60 18.13 7.10
CA TRP A 439 11.22 17.10 6.27
C TRP A 439 10.18 16.32 5.44
N GLY A 440 8.89 16.53 5.67
CA GLY A 440 7.80 15.88 4.91
C GLY A 440 7.29 14.58 5.55
N CYS A 441 7.59 14.35 6.83
CA CYS A 441 7.07 13.25 7.63
C CYS A 441 6.38 13.82 8.88
N TYR A 442 5.22 13.32 9.26
CA TYR A 442 4.52 13.81 10.45
C TYR A 442 4.77 12.87 11.64
N PRO A 443 5.10 13.41 12.83
CA PRO A 443 5.16 12.62 14.05
C PRO A 443 3.85 11.87 14.29
N ASN A 444 3.92 10.72 14.95
CA ASN A 444 2.75 10.03 15.47
C ASN A 444 2.81 9.93 16.98
N PHE A 445 1.80 9.31 17.58
CA PHE A 445 1.77 8.96 19.00
C PHE A 445 3.10 8.37 19.49
N LEU A 446 3.71 7.44 18.75
CA LEU A 446 4.97 6.78 19.16
C LEU A 446 6.16 7.75 19.14
N SER A 447 6.25 8.64 18.14
CA SER A 447 7.32 9.64 18.07
C SER A 447 7.29 10.58 19.28
N TYR A 448 6.10 11.08 19.63
CA TYR A 448 5.91 11.94 20.80
C TYR A 448 6.15 11.19 22.10
N SER A 449 5.56 10.01 22.27
CA SER A 449 5.67 9.25 23.52
C SER A 449 7.11 8.81 23.82
N GLU A 450 7.88 8.41 22.81
CA GLU A 450 9.31 8.10 22.96
C GLU A 450 10.07 9.31 23.53
N VAL A 451 9.94 10.48 22.92
CA VAL A 451 10.65 11.70 23.34
C VAL A 451 10.19 12.18 24.71
N ILE A 452 8.89 12.19 25.00
CA ILE A 452 8.35 12.62 26.30
C ILE A 452 8.83 11.70 27.42
N ILE A 453 8.74 10.38 27.23
CA ILE A 453 9.21 9.40 28.23
C ILE A 453 10.72 9.56 28.46
N GLY A 454 11.50 9.74 27.39
CA GLY A 454 12.93 10.00 27.47
C GLY A 454 13.26 11.28 28.25
N PHE A 455 12.56 12.37 27.95
CA PHE A 455 12.77 13.66 28.59
C PHE A 455 12.42 13.65 30.08
N VAL A 456 11.30 13.00 30.44
CA VAL A 456 10.93 12.77 31.84
C VAL A 456 11.97 11.91 32.57
N GLY A 457 12.45 10.83 31.93
CA GLY A 457 13.46 9.93 32.49
C GLY A 457 14.78 10.64 32.81
N ALA A 458 15.20 11.57 31.95
CA ALA A 458 16.40 12.39 32.14
C ALA A 458 16.25 13.50 33.20
N GLY A 459 15.09 13.60 33.87
CA GLY A 459 14.84 14.68 34.84
C GLY A 459 14.58 16.04 34.18
N GLY A 460 14.03 16.02 32.96
CA GLY A 460 13.70 17.21 32.19
C GLY A 460 12.78 18.19 32.92
N ARG A 461 12.80 19.45 32.48
CA ARG A 461 11.92 20.48 33.04
C ARG A 461 10.48 20.17 32.66
N MET A 462 9.63 19.88 33.64
CA MET A 462 8.23 19.51 33.41
C MET A 462 7.41 20.54 32.61
N ARG A 463 7.80 21.83 32.64
CA ARG A 463 7.19 22.85 31.77
C ARG A 463 7.41 22.57 30.27
N ASP A 464 8.61 22.11 29.91
CA ASP A 464 8.93 21.78 28.52
C ASP A 464 8.28 20.45 28.11
N VAL A 465 8.13 19.53 29.06
CA VAL A 465 7.33 18.29 28.90
C VAL A 465 5.87 18.61 28.61
N ASP A 466 5.26 19.53 29.35
CA ASP A 466 3.87 19.96 29.11
C ASP A 466 3.67 20.57 27.72
N MET A 467 4.65 21.35 27.23
CA MET A 467 4.58 21.88 25.87
C MET A 467 4.53 20.74 24.85
N LEU A 468 5.36 19.70 25.01
CA LEU A 468 5.34 18.54 24.09
C LEU A 468 4.05 17.72 24.19
N VAL A 469 3.46 17.60 25.38
CA VAL A 469 2.16 16.93 25.58
C VAL A 469 1.04 17.73 24.90
N ASN A 470 1.05 19.05 25.04
CA ASN A 470 0.07 19.91 24.38
C ASN A 470 0.21 19.86 22.86
N ASP A 471 1.44 19.96 22.33
CA ASP A 471 1.72 19.82 20.90
C ASP A 471 1.17 18.48 20.36
N MET A 472 1.36 17.39 21.11
CA MET A 472 0.86 16.06 20.78
C MET A 472 -0.68 16.01 20.73
N ILE A 473 -1.37 16.63 21.68
CA ILE A 473 -2.84 16.69 21.74
C ILE A 473 -3.39 17.56 20.60
N GLU A 474 -2.77 18.70 20.30
CA GLU A 474 -3.16 19.61 19.22
C GLU A 474 -3.06 18.93 17.84
N GLU A 475 -2.06 18.07 17.64
CA GLU A 475 -1.91 17.22 16.44
C GLU A 475 -2.91 16.03 16.40
N GLY A 476 -3.78 15.92 17.41
CA GLY A 476 -4.85 14.92 17.46
C GLY A 476 -4.41 13.56 18.01
N HIS A 477 -3.34 13.51 18.79
CA HIS A 477 -2.89 12.29 19.47
C HIS A 477 -3.27 12.33 20.95
N GLY A 478 -4.09 11.38 21.39
CA GLY A 478 -4.39 11.18 22.81
C GLY A 478 -3.26 10.47 23.55
N LEU A 479 -3.30 10.51 24.89
CA LEU A 479 -2.35 9.79 25.74
C LEU A 479 -2.81 8.35 25.98
N ASP A 480 -1.85 7.44 26.18
CA ASP A 480 -2.13 6.07 26.60
C ASP A 480 -1.80 5.86 28.09
N THR A 481 -2.17 4.70 28.62
CA THR A 481 -1.88 4.30 30.00
C THR A 481 -0.40 4.49 30.38
N THR A 482 0.52 4.20 29.46
CA THR A 482 1.96 4.25 29.76
C THR A 482 2.46 5.68 29.90
N LEU A 483 1.99 6.58 29.03
CA LEU A 483 2.36 7.99 29.04
C LEU A 483 1.74 8.70 30.24
N TYR A 484 0.46 8.46 30.55
CA TYR A 484 -0.17 8.95 31.79
C TYR A 484 0.59 8.50 33.03
N SER A 485 0.88 7.19 33.15
CA SER A 485 1.62 6.66 34.29
C SER A 485 3.00 7.30 34.43
N CYS A 486 3.68 7.55 33.32
CA CYS A 486 4.99 8.20 33.30
C CYS A 486 4.92 9.65 33.81
N LEU A 487 3.96 10.43 33.29
CA LEU A 487 3.76 11.84 33.67
C LEU A 487 3.31 11.97 35.13
N ILE A 488 2.37 11.16 35.60
CA ILE A 488 1.88 11.16 36.99
C ILE A 488 3.03 10.92 37.95
N ARG A 489 3.86 9.90 37.69
CA ARG A 489 5.05 9.61 38.50
C ARG A 489 6.05 10.78 38.49
N ALA A 490 6.26 11.40 37.34
CA ALA A 490 7.14 12.57 37.23
C ALA A 490 6.63 13.74 38.06
N TYR A 491 5.31 14.01 38.01
CA TYR A 491 4.66 15.06 38.76
C TYR A 491 4.64 14.82 40.26
N CYS A 492 4.43 13.58 40.71
CA CYS A 492 4.63 13.20 42.11
C CYS A 492 6.07 13.46 42.55
N LYS A 493 7.07 13.10 41.73
CA LYS A 493 8.49 13.28 42.06
C LYS A 493 8.90 14.75 42.21
N ILE A 494 8.36 15.65 41.38
CA ILE A 494 8.60 17.10 41.52
C ILE A 494 7.67 17.77 42.54
N GLY A 495 6.70 17.03 43.08
CA GLY A 495 5.79 17.47 44.12
C GLY A 495 4.62 18.33 43.66
N ASP A 496 4.30 18.35 42.37
CA ASP A 496 3.10 19.00 41.84
C ASP A 496 1.95 17.97 41.81
N VAL A 497 1.45 17.70 43.01
CA VAL A 497 0.41 16.69 43.26
C VAL A 497 -0.90 17.06 42.57
N ARG A 498 -1.19 18.35 42.43
CA ARG A 498 -2.42 18.82 41.78
C ARG A 498 -2.46 18.36 40.32
N LYS A 499 -1.38 18.56 39.55
CA LYS A 499 -1.30 18.04 38.18
C LYS A 499 -1.32 16.52 38.12
N ALA A 500 -0.65 15.85 39.06
CA ALA A 500 -0.67 14.39 39.12
C ALA A 500 -2.11 13.83 39.32
N VAL A 501 -2.90 14.46 40.20
CA VAL A 501 -4.32 14.12 40.42
C VAL A 501 -5.14 14.42 39.17
N CYS A 502 -5.00 15.60 38.55
CA CYS A 502 -5.74 15.93 37.32
C CYS A 502 -5.49 14.92 36.19
N LEU A 503 -4.23 14.55 35.95
CA LEU A 503 -3.88 13.53 34.93
C LEU A 503 -4.47 12.15 35.27
N PHE A 504 -4.58 11.81 36.57
CA PHE A 504 -5.17 10.55 37.01
C PHE A 504 -6.70 10.55 36.83
N GLU A 505 -7.38 11.67 37.10
CA GLU A 505 -8.81 11.85 36.84
C GLU A 505 -9.13 11.80 35.34
N GLU A 506 -8.32 12.45 34.49
CA GLU A 506 -8.43 12.35 33.03
C GLU A 506 -8.28 10.90 32.55
N MET A 507 -7.30 10.17 33.09
CA MET A 507 -7.08 8.76 32.79
C MET A 507 -8.27 7.87 33.19
N ILE A 508 -8.95 8.16 34.31
CA ILE A 508 -10.21 7.50 34.70
C ILE A 508 -11.33 7.85 33.70
N GLY A 509 -11.46 9.13 33.31
CA GLY A 509 -12.50 9.60 32.39
C GLY A 509 -12.41 8.93 31.01
N GLU A 510 -11.19 8.72 30.51
CA GLU A 510 -10.90 8.00 29.27
C GLU A 510 -11.10 6.47 29.37
N SER A 511 -11.52 5.96 30.54
CA SER A 511 -11.74 4.53 30.81
C SER A 511 -10.52 3.66 30.53
N LEU A 512 -9.31 4.20 30.76
CA LEU A 512 -8.06 3.49 30.55
C LEU A 512 -7.75 2.54 31.71
N VAL A 513 -7.06 1.43 31.43
CA VAL A 513 -6.60 0.51 32.47
C VAL A 513 -5.54 1.21 33.31
N ILE A 514 -5.80 1.33 34.61
CA ILE A 514 -4.85 1.88 35.57
C ILE A 514 -3.91 0.78 36.03
N SER A 515 -2.61 1.08 36.15
CA SER A 515 -1.63 0.15 36.71
C SER A 515 -1.54 0.30 38.22
N LEU A 516 -1.34 -0.82 38.92
CA LEU A 516 -1.20 -0.84 40.39
C LEU A 516 0.01 0.00 40.85
N ASP A 517 1.08 0.01 40.07
CA ASP A 517 2.28 0.81 40.32
C ASP A 517 1.97 2.32 40.26
N CYS A 518 1.31 2.77 39.19
CA CYS A 518 0.93 4.18 39.04
C CYS A 518 0.01 4.64 40.18
N PHE A 519 -0.99 3.82 40.54
CA PHE A 519 -1.87 4.11 41.68
C PHE A 519 -1.09 4.18 42.99
N GLY A 520 -0.21 3.21 43.25
CA GLY A 520 0.59 3.18 44.47
C GLY A 520 1.50 4.40 44.62
N VAL A 521 2.15 4.84 43.53
CA VAL A 521 3.00 6.04 43.54
C VAL A 521 2.19 7.30 43.88
N LEU A 522 1.03 7.48 43.27
CA LEU A 522 0.17 8.64 43.52
C LEU A 522 -0.39 8.64 44.95
N VAL A 523 -0.90 7.50 45.40
CA VAL A 523 -1.46 7.35 46.76
C VAL A 523 -0.39 7.59 47.83
N LYS A 524 0.80 7.03 47.64
CA LYS A 524 1.92 7.24 48.57
C LYS A 524 2.23 8.73 48.70
N GLU A 525 2.37 9.44 47.59
CA GLU A 525 2.63 10.89 47.59
C GLU A 525 1.49 11.67 48.27
N LEU A 526 0.23 11.38 47.95
CA LEU A 526 -0.94 12.02 48.58
C LEU A 526 -0.96 11.81 50.11
N VAL A 527 -0.72 10.59 50.57
CA VAL A 527 -0.74 10.26 52.00
C VAL A 527 0.43 10.95 52.72
N THR A 528 1.63 10.98 52.15
CA THR A 528 2.78 11.69 52.75
C THR A 528 2.53 13.20 52.92
N ARG A 529 1.60 13.77 52.15
CA ARG A 529 1.17 15.17 52.27
C ARG A 529 -0.11 15.39 53.07
N SER A 530 -0.55 14.36 53.80
CA SER A 530 -1.79 14.39 54.59
C SER A 530 -3.07 14.56 53.75
N LEU A 531 -3.05 14.21 52.46
CA LEU A 531 -4.21 14.22 51.54
C LEU A 531 -4.85 12.83 51.42
N ALA A 532 -4.96 12.09 52.53
CA ALA A 532 -5.48 10.72 52.53
C ALA A 532 -6.95 10.62 52.07
N ASN A 533 -7.76 11.66 52.31
CA ASN A 533 -9.14 11.73 51.86
C ASN A 533 -9.25 11.81 50.34
N GLU A 534 -8.31 12.50 49.68
CA GLU A 534 -8.25 12.62 48.22
C GLU A 534 -7.83 11.29 47.58
N ALA A 535 -6.91 10.55 48.21
CA ALA A 535 -6.56 9.20 47.78
C ALA A 535 -7.75 8.22 47.87
N GLU A 536 -8.55 8.28 48.94
CA GLU A 536 -9.80 7.50 49.05
C GLU A 536 -10.84 7.91 48.00
N TYR A 537 -10.97 9.21 47.72
CA TYR A 537 -11.87 9.71 46.69
C TYR A 537 -11.50 9.18 45.29
N LEU A 538 -10.22 9.23 44.92
CA LEU A 538 -9.73 8.71 43.64
C LEU A 538 -9.92 7.19 43.52
N PHE A 539 -9.73 6.43 44.61
CA PHE A 539 -10.02 5.00 44.63
C PHE A 539 -11.51 4.71 44.36
N HIS A 540 -12.42 5.50 44.95
CA HIS A 540 -13.85 5.37 44.72
C HIS A 540 -14.25 5.73 43.28
N GLN A 541 -13.69 6.79 42.70
CA GLN A 541 -13.92 7.13 41.29
C GLN A 541 -13.45 6.01 40.36
N MET A 542 -12.22 5.52 40.56
CA MET A 542 -11.66 4.41 39.78
C MET A 542 -12.53 3.15 39.85
N ARG A 543 -13.02 2.80 41.06
CA ARG A 543 -13.93 1.65 41.26
C ARG A 543 -15.22 1.76 40.45
N ASN A 544 -15.78 2.96 40.35
CA ASN A 544 -17.04 3.18 39.64
C ASN A 544 -16.87 3.13 38.11
N SER A 545 -15.69 3.50 37.61
CA SER A 545 -15.40 3.57 36.17
C SER A 545 -14.78 2.28 35.60
N CYS A 546 -14.13 1.43 36.41
CA CYS A 546 -13.45 0.21 35.95
C CYS A 546 -13.90 -1.05 36.73
N PRO A 547 -14.95 -1.77 36.27
CA PRO A 547 -15.48 -2.96 36.95
C PRO A 547 -14.59 -4.22 36.87
N SER A 548 -13.56 -4.21 36.02
CA SER A 548 -12.68 -5.37 35.75
C SER A 548 -11.35 -5.35 36.51
N CYS A 549 -11.10 -4.35 37.36
CA CYS A 549 -9.86 -4.22 38.13
C CYS A 549 -9.86 -5.13 39.38
N ASP A 550 -8.68 -5.63 39.76
CA ASP A 550 -8.46 -6.35 41.02
C ASP A 550 -8.52 -5.39 42.22
N LEU A 551 -9.74 -5.01 42.60
CA LEU A 551 -10.03 -4.02 43.64
C LEU A 551 -9.41 -4.36 45.00
N GLU A 552 -9.16 -5.64 45.27
CA GLU A 552 -8.56 -6.08 46.53
C GLU A 552 -7.08 -5.67 46.62
N SER A 553 -6.32 -5.84 45.52
CA SER A 553 -4.93 -5.41 45.45
C SER A 553 -4.77 -3.89 45.56
N TYR A 554 -5.62 -3.11 44.89
CA TYR A 554 -5.62 -1.64 45.02
C TYR A 554 -5.95 -1.18 46.43
N ARG A 555 -6.94 -1.82 47.09
CA ARG A 555 -7.32 -1.50 48.47
C ARG A 555 -6.19 -1.83 49.46
N ARG A 556 -5.45 -2.93 49.26
CA ARG A 556 -4.28 -3.27 50.08
C ARG A 556 -3.21 -2.18 49.99
N VAL A 557 -2.86 -1.73 48.79
CA VAL A 557 -1.88 -0.65 48.57
C VAL A 557 -2.29 0.64 49.29
N LEU A 558 -3.57 1.02 49.21
CA LEU A 558 -4.10 2.20 49.90
C LEU A 558 -3.97 2.09 51.43
N ASN A 559 -4.38 0.95 51.99
CA ASN A 559 -4.29 0.70 53.43
C ASN A 559 -2.83 0.64 53.93
N GLU A 560 -1.92 0.04 53.15
CA GLU A 560 -0.49 -0.02 53.49
C GLU A 560 0.13 1.37 53.50
N CYS A 561 -0.14 2.20 52.50
CA CYS A 561 0.38 3.57 52.44
C CYS A 561 -0.10 4.42 53.62
N GLN A 562 -1.40 4.32 53.98
CA GLN A 562 -1.97 5.01 55.15
C GLN A 562 -1.36 4.54 56.47
N ARG A 563 -1.05 3.25 56.62
CA ARG A 563 -0.41 2.70 57.83
C ARG A 563 1.06 3.12 57.99
N GLN A 564 1.77 3.36 56.89
CA GLN A 564 3.19 3.75 56.95
C GLN A 564 3.41 5.23 57.27
N CYS A 565 2.38 6.08 57.16
CA CYS A 565 2.47 7.53 57.43
C CYS A 565 1.82 7.97 58.74
N ASN A 566 1.04 7.10 59.39
CA ASN A 566 0.55 7.26 60.77
C ASN A 566 1.58 6.71 61.76
#